data_AF-A0A529T446-F1
#
_entry.id   AF-A0A529T446-F1
#
_cell.length_a   1.000
_cell.length_b   1.000
_cell.length_c   1.000
_cell.angle_alpha   90.00
_cell.angle_beta   90.00
_cell.angle_gamma   90.00
#
_symmetry.space_group_name_H-M   'P 1'
#
loop_
_entity.id
_entity.type
_entity.pdbx_description
1 polymer ?
#
loop_
_entity_poly.entity_id
_entity_poly.type
_entity_poly.pdbx_seq_one_letter_code
_entity_poly.pdbx_strand_id
1 'polypeptide(L)'
;VRDFASVAGAAHVDRKIADEALTRLEVDALGLDALDRRYLSMIARNFGGGPVGIETIAAGLSEPRDAIEDIIEPYLIQQGFIQRTPRGRVLTANAWRHLGLDPPKDIAQQQISLFQEE
;
A
#
# COMPACT_ATOMS: atom_id res chain seq x y z
N VAL A 1 15.14 4.31 12.65
CA VAL A 1 16.54 4.41 12.12
C VAL A 1 17.56 4.78 13.20
N ARG A 2 17.38 5.89 13.94
CA ARG A 2 18.34 6.32 14.98
C ARG A 2 18.68 5.23 16.00
N ASP A 3 17.67 4.53 16.51
CA ASP A 3 17.89 3.49 17.52
C ASP A 3 18.71 2.31 16.97
N PHE A 4 18.47 1.92 15.71
CA PHE A 4 19.28 0.91 15.02
C PHE A 4 20.73 1.36 14.85
N ALA A 5 20.96 2.63 14.50
CA ALA A 5 22.31 3.18 14.37
C ALA A 5 23.04 3.21 15.72
N SER A 6 22.35 3.61 16.79
CA SER A 6 22.89 3.60 18.15
C SER A 6 23.28 2.20 18.62
N VAL A 7 22.41 1.19 18.37
CA VAL A 7 22.68 -0.22 18.72
C VAL A 7 23.80 -0.82 17.86
N ALA A 8 23.92 -0.40 16.59
CA ALA A 8 24.99 -0.81 15.70
C ALA A 8 26.34 -0.14 16.00
N GLY A 9 26.40 0.76 16.98
CA GLY A 9 27.62 1.50 17.34
C GLY A 9 28.08 2.49 16.26
N ALA A 10 27.16 2.93 15.40
CA ALA A 10 27.48 3.86 14.33
C ALA A 10 27.62 5.30 14.87
N ALA A 11 28.70 5.98 14.47
CA ALA A 11 28.92 7.38 14.83
C ALA A 11 27.91 8.33 14.16
N HIS A 12 27.49 8.01 12.92
CA HIS A 12 26.55 8.78 12.12
C HIS A 12 25.60 7.85 11.35
N VAL A 13 24.39 8.33 11.04
CA VAL A 13 23.44 7.61 10.19
C VAL A 13 23.81 7.88 8.73
N ASP A 14 24.37 6.88 8.05
CA ASP A 14 24.63 6.91 6.61
C ASP A 14 23.55 6.15 5.83
N ARG A 15 23.65 6.17 4.50
CA ARG A 15 22.69 5.49 3.60
C ARG A 15 22.61 3.99 3.91
N LYS A 16 23.74 3.33 4.21
CA LYS A 16 23.79 1.88 4.41
C LYS A 16 23.05 1.50 5.70
N ILE A 17 23.29 2.23 6.78
CA ILE A 17 22.62 2.01 8.07
C ILE A 17 21.13 2.32 7.96
N ALA A 18 20.75 3.37 7.21
CA ALA A 18 19.35 3.69 6.98
C ALA A 18 18.63 2.56 6.21
N ASP A 19 19.26 2.04 5.15
CA ASP A 19 18.73 0.95 4.33
C ASP A 19 18.56 -0.35 5.15
N GLU A 20 19.58 -0.72 5.93
CA GLU A 20 19.52 -1.87 6.84
C GLU A 20 18.41 -1.71 7.90
N ALA A 21 18.23 -0.50 8.43
CA ALA A 21 17.19 -0.23 9.42
C ALA A 21 15.78 -0.31 8.81
N LEU A 22 15.57 0.27 7.63
CA LEU A 22 14.27 0.23 6.93
C LEU A 22 13.92 -1.20 6.50
N THR A 23 14.91 -1.96 6.03
CA THR A 23 14.74 -3.38 5.69
C THR A 23 14.27 -4.19 6.90
N ARG A 24 14.86 -3.96 8.09
CA ARG A 24 14.45 -4.63 9.33
C ARG A 24 13.09 -4.18 9.86
N LEU A 25 12.68 -2.96 9.53
CA LEU A 25 11.33 -2.46 9.82
C LEU A 25 10.31 -2.93 8.78
N GLU A 26 10.73 -3.74 7.80
CA GLU A 26 9.92 -4.18 6.69
C GLU A 26 9.27 -3.00 5.95
N VAL A 27 10.02 -1.91 5.76
CA VAL A 27 9.60 -0.76 4.94
C VAL A 27 10.17 -0.93 3.55
N ASP A 28 9.33 -0.85 2.53
CA ASP A 28 9.77 -1.02 1.15
C ASP A 28 10.35 0.27 0.54
N ALA A 29 10.77 0.19 -0.72
CA ALA A 29 11.40 1.30 -1.44
C ALA A 29 10.46 2.50 -1.68
N LEU A 30 9.14 2.30 -1.61
CA LEU A 30 8.14 3.36 -1.71
C LEU A 30 7.69 3.85 -0.32
N GLY A 31 8.27 3.33 0.76
CA GLY A 31 7.94 3.71 2.11
C GLY A 31 6.70 3.03 2.68
N LEU A 32 6.16 2.00 2.00
CA LEU A 32 5.05 1.24 2.54
C LEU A 32 5.55 0.29 3.63
N ASP A 33 4.82 0.25 4.73
CA ASP A 33 5.11 -0.68 5.82
C ASP A 33 4.40 -2.04 5.61
N ALA A 34 4.51 -2.93 6.60
CA ALA A 34 3.89 -4.24 6.54
C ALA A 34 2.35 -4.19 6.48
N LEU A 35 1.72 -3.21 7.13
CA LEU A 35 0.27 -3.10 7.17
C LEU A 35 -0.28 -2.56 5.85
N ASP A 36 0.38 -1.57 5.26
CA ASP A 36 0.07 -1.07 3.91
C ASP A 36 0.10 -2.20 2.88
N ARG A 37 1.16 -3.01 2.89
CA ARG A 37 1.28 -4.14 1.96
C ARG A 37 0.24 -5.23 2.24
N ARG A 38 -0.12 -5.48 3.49
CA ARG A 38 -1.21 -6.39 3.85
C ARG A 38 -2.56 -5.87 3.35
N TYR A 39 -2.82 -4.57 3.49
CA TYR A 39 -4.02 -3.91 2.95
C TYR A 39 -4.12 -4.13 1.43
N LEU A 40 -3.07 -3.79 0.67
CA LEU A 40 -3.06 -3.94 -0.79
C LEU A 40 -3.19 -5.41 -1.21
N SER A 41 -2.43 -6.30 -0.56
CA SER A 41 -2.42 -7.74 -0.86
C SER A 41 -3.77 -8.41 -0.58
N MET A 42 -4.45 -8.02 0.51
CA MET A 42 -5.79 -8.52 0.83
C MET A 42 -6.78 -8.17 -0.28
N ILE A 43 -6.81 -6.92 -0.74
CA ILE A 43 -7.72 -6.50 -1.82
C ILE A 43 -7.37 -7.22 -3.13
N ALA A 44 -6.09 -7.34 -3.47
CA ALA A 44 -5.64 -8.03 -4.68
C ALA A 44 -6.02 -9.51 -4.68
N ARG A 45 -5.59 -10.26 -3.66
CA ARG A 45 -5.63 -11.72 -3.64
C ARG A 45 -6.98 -12.28 -3.22
N ASN A 46 -7.66 -11.62 -2.29
CA ASN A 46 -8.91 -12.16 -1.73
C ASN A 46 -10.14 -11.64 -2.48
N PHE A 47 -10.04 -10.45 -3.09
CA PHE A 47 -11.18 -9.77 -3.73
C PHE A 47 -10.92 -9.41 -5.20
N GLY A 48 -9.83 -9.89 -5.79
CA GLY A 48 -9.53 -9.67 -7.21
C GLY A 48 -9.34 -8.20 -7.60
N GLY A 49 -8.94 -7.35 -6.65
CA GLY A 49 -8.77 -5.91 -6.85
C GLY A 49 -9.96 -5.06 -6.38
N GLY A 50 -11.04 -5.67 -5.88
CA GLY A 50 -12.21 -4.97 -5.34
C GLY A 50 -13.38 -4.85 -6.33
N PRO A 51 -14.44 -4.06 -6.00
CA PRO A 51 -14.55 -3.17 -4.83
C PRO A 51 -14.75 -3.90 -3.50
N VAL A 52 -14.11 -3.41 -2.43
CA VAL A 52 -14.22 -3.96 -1.07
C VAL A 52 -14.68 -2.89 -0.08
N GLY A 53 -15.65 -3.21 0.78
CA GLY A 53 -16.12 -2.31 1.84
C GLY A 53 -15.07 -2.13 2.94
N ILE A 54 -15.03 -0.94 3.55
CA ILE A 54 -14.05 -0.63 4.61
C ILE A 54 -14.20 -1.54 5.83
N GLU A 55 -15.42 -1.88 6.22
CA GLU A 55 -15.68 -2.79 7.33
C GLU A 55 -15.10 -4.18 7.07
N THR A 56 -15.14 -4.65 5.81
CA THR A 56 -14.53 -5.93 5.42
C THR A 56 -13.02 -5.88 5.50
N ILE A 57 -12.40 -4.77 5.06
CA ILE A 57 -10.95 -4.58 5.15
C ILE A 57 -10.51 -4.51 6.62
N ALA A 58 -11.21 -3.70 7.43
CA ALA A 58 -10.97 -3.57 8.87
C ALA A 58 -11.02 -4.93 9.58
N ALA A 59 -12.07 -5.72 9.33
CA ALA A 59 -12.20 -7.06 9.88
C ALA A 59 -11.05 -8.00 9.46
N GLY A 60 -10.67 -7.99 8.17
CA GLY A 60 -9.61 -8.86 7.67
C GLY A 60 -8.19 -8.47 8.09
N LEU A 61 -7.96 -7.18 8.38
CA LEU A 61 -6.68 -6.71 8.93
C LEU A 61 -6.62 -6.77 10.45
N SER A 62 -7.78 -6.93 11.11
CA SER A 62 -7.93 -6.82 12.57
C SER A 62 -7.53 -5.43 13.08
N GLU A 63 -7.86 -4.41 12.30
CA GLU A 63 -7.57 -3.01 12.60
C GLU A 63 -8.86 -2.19 12.69
N PRO A 64 -8.88 -1.15 13.54
CA PRO A 64 -9.99 -0.21 13.56
C PRO A 64 -10.20 0.47 12.20
N ARG A 65 -11.46 0.69 11.84
CA ARG A 65 -11.81 1.34 10.57
C ARG A 65 -11.23 2.75 10.45
N ASP A 66 -11.31 3.54 11.52
CA ASP A 66 -10.77 4.90 11.61
C ASP A 66 -9.25 4.90 11.40
N ALA A 67 -8.52 3.94 11.99
CA ALA A 67 -7.09 3.80 11.74
C ALA A 67 -6.80 3.57 10.25
N ILE A 68 -7.58 2.73 9.57
CA ILE A 68 -7.40 2.52 8.13
C ILE A 68 -7.72 3.79 7.32
N GLU A 69 -8.84 4.45 7.60
CA GLU A 69 -9.28 5.62 6.82
C GLU A 69 -8.41 6.87 7.03
N ASP A 70 -7.91 7.07 8.25
CA ASP A 70 -7.23 8.29 8.67
C ASP A 70 -5.70 8.16 8.63
N ILE A 71 -5.15 6.95 8.72
CA ILE A 71 -3.69 6.72 8.80
C ILE A 71 -3.17 6.07 7.52
N ILE A 72 -3.81 4.99 7.04
CA ILE A 72 -3.27 4.17 5.93
C ILE A 72 -3.71 4.72 4.57
N GLU A 73 -5.02 4.87 4.37
CA GLU A 73 -5.58 5.22 3.07
C GLU A 73 -5.08 6.56 2.48
N PRO A 74 -4.81 7.63 3.26
CA PRO A 74 -4.35 8.90 2.68
C PRO A 74 -3.09 8.73 1.83
N TYR A 75 -2.10 7.97 2.29
CA TYR A 75 -0.85 7.76 1.55
C TYR A 75 -1.07 6.85 0.33
N LEU A 76 -1.80 5.74 0.49
CA LEU A 76 -2.09 4.81 -0.60
C LEU A 76 -2.90 5.46 -1.73
N ILE A 77 -3.83 6.36 -1.41
CA ILE A 77 -4.58 7.14 -2.39
C ILE A 77 -3.67 8.15 -3.07
N GLN A 78 -2.82 8.86 -2.32
CA GLN A 78 -1.88 9.84 -2.87
C GLN A 78 -0.87 9.20 -3.85
N GLN A 79 -0.37 8.00 -3.53
CA GLN A 79 0.50 7.21 -4.43
C GLN A 79 -0.27 6.59 -5.61
N GLY A 80 -1.60 6.74 -5.64
CA GLY A 80 -2.45 6.20 -6.69
C GLY A 80 -2.53 4.68 -6.67
N PHE A 81 -2.42 4.04 -5.50
CA PHE A 81 -2.62 2.59 -5.34
C PHE A 81 -4.08 2.23 -5.09
N ILE A 82 -4.83 3.12 -4.45
CA ILE A 82 -6.23 2.91 -4.08
C ILE A 82 -7.12 3.99 -4.66
N GLN A 83 -8.26 3.55 -5.20
CA GLN A 83 -9.38 4.41 -5.56
C GLN A 83 -10.55 4.14 -4.61
N ARG A 84 -11.05 5.20 -3.97
CA ARG A 84 -12.32 5.16 -3.23
C ARG A 84 -13.48 5.32 -4.21
N THR A 85 -14.44 4.41 -4.15
CA THR A 85 -15.68 4.45 -4.93
C THR A 85 -16.89 4.32 -3.99
N PRO A 86 -18.10 4.70 -4.40
CA PRO A 86 -19.31 4.46 -3.60
C PRO A 86 -19.55 2.98 -3.25
N ARG A 87 -18.97 2.06 -4.04
CA ARG A 87 -19.10 0.60 -3.85
C ARG A 87 -18.01 0.01 -2.95
N GLY A 88 -16.96 0.77 -2.64
CA GLY A 88 -15.80 0.29 -1.89
C GLY A 88 -14.47 0.75 -2.46
N ARG A 89 -13.38 0.17 -1.96
CA ARG A 89 -12.01 0.44 -2.39
C ARG A 89 -11.58 -0.50 -3.50
N VAL A 90 -10.92 0.04 -4.51
CA VAL A 90 -10.45 -0.67 -5.70
C VAL A 90 -8.97 -0.43 -5.89
N LEU A 91 -8.22 -1.47 -6.26
CA LEU A 91 -6.81 -1.35 -6.63
C LEU A 91 -6.66 -0.75 -8.02
N THR A 92 -5.72 0.17 -8.17
CA THR A 92 -5.29 0.65 -9.48
C THR A 92 -4.27 -0.31 -10.11
N ALA A 93 -4.00 -0.16 -11.40
CA ALA A 93 -2.93 -0.92 -12.06
C ALA A 93 -1.53 -0.71 -11.42
N ASN A 94 -1.30 0.44 -10.76
CA ASN A 94 -0.03 0.70 -10.05
C ASN A 94 0.13 -0.24 -8.85
N ALA A 95 -0.95 -0.49 -8.11
CA ALA A 95 -0.91 -1.36 -6.93
C ALA A 95 -0.61 -2.82 -7.34
N TRP A 96 -1.24 -3.29 -8.41
CA TRP A 96 -0.96 -4.62 -8.98
C TRP A 96 0.51 -4.78 -9.34
N ARG A 97 1.06 -3.82 -10.11
CA ARG A 97 2.48 -3.83 -10.50
C ARG A 97 3.41 -3.77 -9.29
N HIS A 98 3.09 -2.96 -8.29
CA HIS A 98 3.86 -2.87 -7.05
C HIS A 98 3.88 -4.20 -6.28
N LEU A 99 2.75 -4.92 -6.25
CA LEU A 99 2.67 -6.26 -5.65
C LEU A 99 3.32 -7.36 -6.49
N GLY A 100 3.86 -7.04 -7.67
CA GLY A 100 4.41 -8.02 -8.61
C GLY A 100 3.34 -8.92 -9.26
N LEU A 101 2.11 -8.40 -9.40
CA LEU A 101 0.96 -9.12 -9.96
C LEU A 101 0.48 -8.44 -11.24
N ASP A 102 -0.13 -9.21 -12.14
CA ASP A 102 -0.74 -8.67 -13.35
C ASP A 102 -2.14 -8.12 -13.06
N PRO A 103 -2.45 -6.87 -13.45
CA PRO A 103 -3.79 -6.33 -13.29
C PRO A 103 -4.79 -7.07 -14.18
N PRO A 104 -6.03 -7.31 -13.71
CA PRO A 104 -7.12 -7.79 -14.56
C PRO A 104 -7.30 -6.93 -15.80
N LYS A 105 -7.54 -7.55 -16.96
CA LYS A 105 -7.62 -6.87 -18.27
C LYS A 105 -8.64 -5.73 -18.27
N ASP A 106 -9.76 -5.90 -17.58
CA ASP A 106 -10.84 -4.92 -17.51
C ASP A 106 -10.44 -3.65 -16.73
N ILE A 107 -9.67 -3.81 -15.66
CA ILE A 107 -9.18 -2.68 -14.84
C ILE A 107 -8.17 -1.84 -15.63
N ALA A 108 -7.26 -2.50 -16.35
CA ALA A 108 -6.29 -1.82 -17.20
C ALA A 108 -6.97 -0.99 -18.30
N GLN A 109 -8.04 -1.50 -18.92
CA GLN A 109 -8.79 -0.79 -19.96
C GLN A 109 -9.62 0.38 -19.42
N GLN A 110 -10.28 0.21 -18.27
CA GLN A 110 -11.04 1.29 -17.63
C GLN A 110 -10.15 2.47 -17.22
N GLN A 111 -8.95 2.19 -16.71
CA GLN A 111 -8.02 3.23 -16.31
C GLN A 111 -7.48 4.02 -17.52
N ILE A 112 -7.19 3.33 -18.64
CA ILE A 112 -6.76 3.97 -19.89
C ILE A 112 -7.86 4.89 -20.45
N SER A 113 -9.12 4.44 -20.44
CA SER A 113 -10.25 5.24 -20.93
C SER A 113 -10.45 6.53 -20.14
N LEU A 114 -10.23 6.49 -18.81
CA LEU A 114 -10.42 7.64 -17.93
C LEU A 114 -9.39 8.78 -18.18
N PHE A 115 -8.20 8.44 -18.68
CA PHE A 115 -7.15 9.42 -19.00
C PHE A 115 -7.16 9.88 -20.47
N GLN A 116 -8.04 9.32 -21.30
CA GLN A 116 -8.19 9.69 -22.72
C GLN A 116 -9.35 10.68 -22.96
N GLU A 117 -10.09 11.03 -21.92
CA GLU A 117 -11.20 12.00 -21.97
C GLU A 117 -10.78 13.45 -21.60
N GLU A 118 -9.48 13.73 -21.49
CA GLU A 118 -8.90 15.09 -21.39
C GLU A 118 -8.26 15.53 -22.72
#